data_AF-A0A383TDB8-F1
#
_entry.id   AF-A0A383TDB8-F1
#
_cell.length_a   1.000
_cell.length_b   1.000
_cell.length_c   1.000
_cell.angle_alpha   90.00
_cell.angle_beta   90.00
_cell.angle_gamma   90.00
#
_symmetry.space_group_name_H-M   'P 1'
#
loop_
_entity.id
_entity.type
_entity.pdbx_description
1 polymer ?
#
loop_
_entity_poly.entity_id
_entity_poly.type
_entity_poly.pdbx_seq_one_letter_code
_entity_poly.pdbx_strand_id
1 'polypeptide(L)'
;MNPNKQSQDKRVIATKKNLLHALITLLEEKSIEEVTVRELTGRAKVNRGTFYLHYVDKHDLLEKNIDALILELQDRGKAITKTVLSDAAEIEFRQITVEAFTDIFSYIKENERFFSVLFNGRSSYSFPLKFNTYLRGRLEEQLRSKKTVIPYEHWITAVSFAYQGMIYSWVTNGMKDSPERMGEYGYYFISQSVVEITRGT
;
A
#
# COMPACT_ATOMS: atom_id res chain seq x y z
N MET A 1 29.10 2.75 18.36
CA MET A 1 28.24 1.75 17.68
C MET A 1 29.03 0.46 17.48
N ASN A 2 28.47 -0.71 17.76
CA ASN A 2 29.18 -1.99 17.65
C ASN A 2 29.19 -2.48 16.19
N PRO A 3 30.35 -2.59 15.52
CA PRO A 3 30.44 -2.96 14.09
C PRO A 3 29.87 -4.35 13.79
N ASN A 4 29.86 -5.25 14.78
CA ASN A 4 29.29 -6.59 14.63
C ASN A 4 27.76 -6.57 14.53
N LYS A 5 27.11 -5.63 15.24
CA LYS A 5 25.64 -5.44 15.20
C LYS A 5 25.18 -4.88 13.84
N GLN A 6 25.90 -3.88 13.31
CA GLN A 6 25.62 -3.34 11.98
C GLN A 6 25.79 -4.37 10.86
N SER A 7 26.78 -5.27 10.97
CA SER A 7 26.99 -6.36 10.00
C SER A 7 25.85 -7.40 10.05
N GLN A 8 25.39 -7.75 11.26
CA GLN A 8 24.23 -8.62 11.44
C GLN A 8 22.95 -8.00 10.87
N ASP A 9 22.70 -6.72 11.14
CA ASP A 9 21.52 -6.01 10.62
C ASP A 9 21.48 -6.01 9.08
N LYS A 10 22.63 -5.76 8.43
CA LYS A 10 22.74 -5.85 6.96
C LYS A 10 22.42 -7.24 6.41
N ARG A 11 22.88 -8.30 7.09
CA ARG A 11 22.59 -9.69 6.68
C ARG A 11 21.12 -10.04 6.84
N VAL A 12 20.47 -9.59 7.91
CA VAL A 12 19.03 -9.79 8.13
C VAL A 12 18.23 -9.09 7.05
N ILE A 13 18.55 -7.83 6.73
CA ILE A 13 17.87 -7.06 5.68
C ILE A 13 18.02 -7.76 4.32
N ALA A 14 19.24 -8.17 3.96
CA ALA A 14 19.49 -8.89 2.71
C ALA A 14 18.70 -10.21 2.64
N THR A 15 18.64 -10.96 3.74
CA THR A 15 17.89 -12.21 3.83
C THR A 15 16.39 -11.98 3.60
N LYS A 16 15.79 -11.01 4.29
CA LYS A 16 14.38 -10.67 4.13
C LYS A 16 14.06 -10.24 2.70
N LYS A 17 14.93 -9.42 2.08
CA LYS A 17 14.77 -8.99 0.68
C LYS A 17 14.84 -10.18 -0.30
N ASN A 18 15.81 -11.07 -0.12
CA ASN A 18 15.95 -12.26 -0.97
C ASN A 18 14.73 -13.19 -0.85
N LEU A 19 14.21 -13.37 0.37
CA LEU A 19 13.00 -14.16 0.62
C LEU A 19 11.76 -13.53 -0.03
N LEU A 20 11.58 -12.21 0.09
CA LEU A 20 10.47 -11.51 -0.58
C LEU A 20 10.57 -11.63 -2.11
N HIS A 21 11.75 -11.41 -2.69
CA HIS A 21 11.96 -11.56 -4.14
C HIS A 21 11.66 -12.99 -4.62
N ALA A 22 12.09 -14.00 -3.86
CA ALA A 22 11.78 -15.39 -4.16
C ALA A 22 10.27 -15.66 -4.09
N LEU A 23 9.58 -15.12 -3.09
CA LEU A 23 8.13 -15.25 -2.95
C LEU A 23 7.40 -14.60 -4.12
N ILE A 24 7.72 -13.35 -4.46
CA ILE A 24 7.11 -12.62 -5.58
C ILE A 24 7.25 -13.43 -6.87
N THR A 25 8.46 -13.94 -7.13
CA THR A 25 8.72 -14.74 -8.34
C THR A 25 7.90 -16.03 -8.37
N LEU A 26 7.72 -16.69 -7.22
CA LEU A 26 6.87 -17.89 -7.14
C LEU A 26 5.38 -17.54 -7.31
N LEU A 27 4.92 -16.38 -6.83
CA LEU A 27 3.54 -15.91 -6.98
C LEU A 27 3.21 -15.44 -8.41
N GLU A 28 4.23 -15.08 -9.19
CA GLU A 28 4.11 -14.87 -10.64
C GLU A 28 3.88 -16.20 -11.39
N GLU A 29 4.28 -17.33 -10.80
CA GLU A 29 4.20 -18.66 -11.42
C GLU A 29 2.97 -19.47 -10.93
N LYS A 30 2.60 -19.36 -9.64
CA LYS A 30 1.57 -20.21 -8.99
C LYS A 30 0.93 -19.55 -7.78
N SER A 31 -0.12 -20.18 -7.22
CA SER A 31 -0.78 -19.67 -6.02
C SER A 31 0.08 -19.83 -4.76
N ILE A 32 -0.16 -18.99 -3.74
CA ILE A 32 0.50 -19.10 -2.43
C ILE A 32 0.32 -20.50 -1.82
N GLU A 33 -0.82 -21.15 -2.06
CA GLU A 33 -1.11 -22.49 -1.54
C GLU A 33 -0.16 -23.55 -2.10
N GLU A 34 0.26 -23.41 -3.35
CA GLU A 34 1.19 -24.31 -4.04
C GLU A 34 2.67 -24.02 -3.74
N VAL A 35 2.98 -22.88 -3.12
CA VAL A 35 4.34 -22.53 -2.71
C VAL A 35 4.75 -23.35 -1.50
N THR A 36 5.93 -23.97 -1.53
CA THR A 36 6.53 -24.61 -0.35
C THR A 36 7.68 -23.77 0.21
N VAL A 37 7.91 -23.87 1.53
CA VAL A 37 9.08 -23.25 2.18
C VAL A 37 10.39 -23.76 1.57
N ARG A 38 10.42 -25.02 1.10
CA ARG A 38 11.59 -25.60 0.42
C ARG A 38 11.91 -24.86 -0.87
N GLU A 39 10.93 -24.64 -1.73
CA GLU A 39 11.13 -23.91 -3.00
C GLU A 39 11.53 -22.46 -2.75
N LEU A 40 10.84 -21.81 -1.81
CA LEU A 40 11.10 -20.44 -1.43
C LEU A 40 12.55 -20.24 -0.95
N THR A 41 12.99 -21.08 0.00
CA THR A 41 14.35 -21.02 0.56
C THR A 41 15.42 -21.40 -0.47
N GLY A 42 15.13 -22.40 -1.32
CA GLY A 42 15.99 -22.76 -2.45
C GLY A 42 16.20 -21.60 -3.42
N ARG A 43 15.12 -20.92 -3.83
CA ARG A 43 15.20 -19.78 -4.76
C ARG A 43 15.85 -18.55 -4.12
N ALA A 44 15.59 -18.31 -2.84
CA ALA A 44 16.23 -17.22 -2.08
C ALA A 44 17.71 -17.47 -1.77
N LYS A 45 18.20 -18.71 -1.95
CA LYS A 45 19.54 -19.16 -1.49
C LYS A 45 19.74 -18.94 0.02
N VAL A 46 18.71 -19.25 0.79
CA VAL A 46 18.67 -19.10 2.26
C VAL A 46 18.46 -20.47 2.90
N ASN A 47 19.09 -20.75 4.04
CA ASN A 47 18.85 -22.00 4.77
C ASN A 47 17.43 -21.99 5.37
N ARG A 48 16.74 -23.14 5.38
CA ARG A 48 15.42 -23.30 6.03
C ARG A 48 15.41 -22.85 7.50
N GLY A 49 16.46 -23.16 8.26
CA GLY A 49 16.59 -22.68 9.64
C GLY A 49 16.57 -21.16 9.72
N THR A 50 17.27 -20.48 8.81
CA THR A 50 17.28 -19.00 8.72
C THR A 50 15.92 -18.44 8.34
N PHE A 51 15.15 -19.12 7.48
CA PHE A 51 13.78 -18.72 7.18
C PHE A 51 12.92 -18.72 8.44
N TYR A 52 12.97 -19.80 9.22
CA TYR A 52 12.17 -19.95 10.44
C TYR A 52 12.60 -19.01 11.59
N LEU A 53 13.77 -18.38 11.51
CA LEU A 53 14.15 -17.28 12.42
C LEU A 53 13.35 -15.98 12.17
N HIS A 54 12.76 -15.83 10.99
CA HIS A 54 12.07 -14.61 10.59
C HIS A 54 10.58 -14.81 10.36
N TYR A 55 10.19 -16.01 9.92
CA TYR A 55 8.84 -16.31 9.46
C TYR A 55 8.35 -17.67 9.94
N VAL A 56 7.11 -17.73 10.39
CA VAL A 56 6.46 -18.99 10.79
C VAL A 56 6.22 -19.87 9.57
N ASP A 57 5.72 -19.28 8.49
CA ASP A 57 5.48 -19.93 7.21
C ASP A 57 5.46 -18.90 6.05
N LYS A 58 5.04 -19.35 4.86
CA LYS A 58 4.92 -18.53 3.65
C LYS A 58 3.85 -17.44 3.75
N HIS A 59 2.79 -17.67 4.53
CA HIS A 59 1.72 -16.69 4.74
C HIS A 59 2.22 -15.58 5.66
N ASP A 60 2.91 -15.92 6.75
CA ASP A 60 3.53 -14.92 7.64
C ASP A 60 4.57 -14.06 6.90
N LEU A 61 5.38 -14.65 5.99
CA LEU A 61 6.24 -13.88 5.10
C LEU A 61 5.45 -12.89 4.25
N LEU A 62 4.37 -13.34 3.61
CA LEU A 62 3.55 -12.49 2.76
C LEU A 62 2.88 -11.37 3.56
N GLU A 63 2.24 -11.72 4.68
CA GLU A 63 1.50 -10.79 5.53
C GLU A 63 2.38 -9.70 6.09
N LYS A 64 3.55 -10.03 6.64
CA LYS A 64 4.49 -9.02 7.16
C LYS A 64 4.96 -8.05 6.08
N ASN A 65 5.10 -8.50 4.83
CA ASN A 65 5.48 -7.61 3.73
C ASN A 65 4.29 -6.78 3.21
N ILE A 66 3.06 -7.31 3.23
CA ILE A 66 1.84 -6.54 2.99
C ILE A 66 1.70 -5.44 4.05
N ASP A 67 1.90 -5.76 5.33
CA ASP A 67 1.79 -4.80 6.42
C ASP A 67 2.84 -3.70 6.30
N ALA A 68 4.09 -4.05 5.98
CA ALA A 68 5.15 -3.07 5.71
C ALA A 68 4.81 -2.16 4.53
N LEU A 69 4.26 -2.71 3.45
CA LEU A 69 3.84 -1.95 2.28
C LEU A 69 2.68 -0.99 2.61
N ILE A 70 1.69 -1.42 3.41
CA ILE A 70 0.59 -0.56 3.87
C ILE A 70 1.12 0.58 4.75
N LEU A 71 2.11 0.32 5.62
CA LEU A 71 2.74 1.35 6.44
C LEU A 71 3.50 2.40 5.60
N GLU A 72 4.14 2.00 4.50
CA GLU A 72 4.75 2.94 3.56
C GLU A 72 3.70 3.79 2.84
N LEU A 73 2.61 3.18 2.35
CA LEU A 73 1.48 3.91 1.77
C LEU A 73 0.84 4.88 2.77
N GLN A 74 0.78 4.47 4.05
CA GLN A 74 0.30 5.32 5.13
C GLN A 74 1.14 6.58 5.27
N ASP A 75 2.46 6.42 5.40
CA ASP A 75 3.36 7.52 5.65
C ASP A 75 3.27 8.58 4.56
N ARG A 76 3.28 8.12 3.30
CA ARG A 76 3.17 8.97 2.11
C ARG A 76 1.81 9.67 1.99
N GLY A 77 0.74 9.00 2.39
CA GLY A 77 -0.62 9.55 2.38
C GLY A 77 -0.95 10.49 3.55
N LYS A 78 -0.07 10.68 4.54
CA LYS A 78 -0.34 11.53 5.71
C LYS A 78 -0.70 12.96 5.32
N ALA A 79 0.00 13.51 4.32
CA ALA A 79 -0.25 14.86 3.84
C ALA A 79 -1.69 15.02 3.34
N ILE A 80 -2.19 14.10 2.51
CA ILE A 80 -3.57 14.13 1.98
C ILE A 80 -4.58 14.19 3.14
N THR A 81 -4.45 13.30 4.13
CA THR A 81 -5.40 13.25 5.25
C THR A 81 -5.41 14.51 6.11
N LYS A 82 -4.26 15.18 6.26
CA LYS A 82 -4.15 16.46 6.98
C LYS A 82 -4.79 17.60 6.18
N THR A 83 -4.59 17.60 4.87
CA THR A 83 -4.98 18.71 4.00
C THR A 83 -6.46 18.67 3.64
N VAL A 84 -7.06 17.48 3.46
CA VAL A 84 -8.51 17.29 3.21
C VAL A 84 -9.39 17.95 4.27
N LEU A 85 -8.86 18.15 5.49
CA LEU A 85 -9.61 18.74 6.60
C LEU A 85 -9.10 20.10 7.06
N SER A 86 -8.09 20.66 6.40
CA SER A 86 -7.52 21.96 6.74
C SER A 86 -8.17 23.11 5.96
N ASP A 87 -8.18 24.31 6.54
CA ASP A 87 -8.53 25.57 5.86
C ASP A 87 -7.38 26.07 4.96
N ALA A 88 -6.64 25.16 4.33
CA ALA A 88 -5.55 25.52 3.42
C ALA A 88 -6.10 26.27 2.20
N ALA A 89 -5.32 27.23 1.69
CA ALA A 89 -5.66 27.91 0.45
C ALA A 89 -5.78 26.88 -0.69
N GLU A 90 -6.71 27.06 -1.63
CA GLU A 90 -7.01 26.09 -2.70
C GLU A 90 -5.77 25.64 -3.50
N ILE A 91 -4.86 26.59 -3.80
CA ILE A 91 -3.61 26.31 -4.51
C ILE A 91 -2.67 25.42 -3.67
N GLU A 92 -2.55 25.72 -2.37
CA GLU A 92 -1.73 24.95 -1.43
C GLU A 92 -2.33 23.55 -1.22
N PHE A 93 -3.66 23.45 -1.14
CA PHE A 93 -4.38 22.18 -1.06
C PHE A 93 -4.11 21.30 -2.29
N ARG A 94 -4.19 21.88 -3.50
CA ARG A 94 -3.91 21.15 -4.74
C ARG A 94 -2.49 20.62 -4.77
N GLN A 95 -1.50 21.51 -4.58
CA GLN A 95 -0.10 21.14 -4.70
C GLN A 95 0.26 20.02 -3.74
N ILE A 96 -0.06 20.17 -2.45
CA ILE A 96 0.24 19.15 -1.42
C ILE A 96 -0.41 17.81 -1.76
N THR A 97 -1.65 17.83 -2.22
CA THR A 97 -2.41 16.61 -2.50
C THR A 97 -1.89 15.89 -3.75
N VAL A 98 -1.58 16.63 -4.83
CA VAL A 98 -0.99 16.06 -6.05
C VAL A 98 0.39 15.47 -5.76
N GLU A 99 1.24 16.18 -5.01
CA GLU A 99 2.58 15.68 -4.63
C GLU A 99 2.48 14.39 -3.80
N ALA A 100 1.59 14.34 -2.82
CA ALA A 100 1.41 13.16 -1.98
C ALA A 100 0.85 11.96 -2.76
N PHE A 101 -0.12 12.16 -3.66
CA PHE A 101 -0.57 11.06 -4.53
C PHE A 101 0.52 10.62 -5.51
N THR A 102 1.26 11.56 -6.09
CA THR A 102 2.39 11.24 -6.99
C THR A 102 3.42 10.38 -6.28
N ASP A 103 3.73 10.69 -5.02
CA ASP A 103 4.66 9.92 -4.21
C ASP A 103 4.13 8.51 -3.90
N ILE A 104 2.83 8.37 -3.60
CA ILE A 104 2.19 7.05 -3.44
C ILE A 104 2.27 6.23 -4.73
N PHE A 105 1.89 6.81 -5.88
CA PHE A 105 1.92 6.09 -7.15
C PHE A 105 3.36 5.77 -7.59
N SER A 106 4.33 6.63 -7.27
CA SER A 106 5.75 6.34 -7.51
C SER A 106 6.20 5.12 -6.71
N TYR A 107 5.87 5.06 -5.42
CA TYR A 107 6.17 3.90 -4.58
C TYR A 107 5.50 2.61 -5.09
N ILE A 108 4.25 2.70 -5.58
CA ILE A 108 3.56 1.57 -6.20
C ILE A 108 4.30 1.10 -7.46
N LYS A 109 4.77 2.04 -8.30
CA LYS A 109 5.54 1.75 -9.52
C LYS A 109 6.89 1.10 -9.20
N GLU A 110 7.60 1.61 -8.21
CA GLU A 110 8.88 1.04 -7.74
C GLU A 110 8.73 -0.40 -7.24
N ASN A 111 7.55 -0.75 -6.72
CA ASN A 111 7.21 -2.07 -6.21
C ASN A 111 6.26 -2.85 -7.13
N GLU A 112 6.25 -2.55 -8.44
CA GLU A 112 5.23 -3.02 -9.39
C GLU A 112 5.01 -4.53 -9.38
N ARG A 113 6.09 -5.33 -9.27
CA ARG A 113 6.01 -6.79 -9.26
C ARG A 113 5.23 -7.29 -8.07
N PHE A 114 5.44 -6.68 -6.90
CA PHE A 114 4.74 -7.08 -5.70
C PHE A 114 3.26 -6.68 -5.77
N PHE A 115 2.95 -5.44 -6.14
CA PHE A 115 1.56 -5.02 -6.34
C PHE A 115 0.82 -5.88 -7.39
N SER A 116 1.50 -6.24 -8.48
CA SER A 116 0.93 -7.11 -9.52
C SER A 116 0.50 -8.47 -8.96
N VAL A 117 1.34 -9.09 -8.12
CA VAL A 117 0.97 -10.38 -7.49
C VAL A 117 -0.08 -10.23 -6.38
N LEU A 118 -0.19 -9.07 -5.74
CA LEU A 118 -1.24 -8.80 -4.75
C LEU A 118 -2.63 -8.63 -5.37
N PHE A 119 -2.71 -8.22 -6.64
CA PHE A 119 -3.98 -8.02 -7.36
C PHE A 119 -4.35 -9.14 -8.33
N ASN A 120 -3.46 -10.08 -8.61
CA ASN A 120 -3.72 -11.19 -9.56
C ASN A 120 -4.50 -12.37 -8.94
N GLY A 121 -4.91 -12.28 -7.67
CA GLY A 121 -5.68 -13.31 -6.95
C GLY A 121 -4.88 -14.51 -6.43
N ARG A 122 -3.56 -14.57 -6.69
CA ARG A 122 -2.70 -15.71 -6.30
C ARG A 122 -2.10 -15.59 -4.89
N SER A 123 -2.07 -14.38 -4.32
CA SER A 123 -1.47 -14.08 -3.02
C SER A 123 -2.37 -14.33 -1.81
N SER A 124 -3.58 -14.89 -1.96
CA SER A 124 -4.69 -14.79 -0.99
C SER A 124 -5.31 -13.37 -0.89
N TYR A 125 -6.57 -13.31 -0.46
CA TYR A 125 -7.46 -12.14 -0.51
C TYR A 125 -7.13 -11.02 0.50
N SER A 126 -5.95 -11.02 1.12
CA SER A 126 -5.66 -10.16 2.29
C SER A 126 -5.36 -8.70 1.93
N PHE A 127 -4.67 -8.41 0.82
CA PHE A 127 -4.23 -7.04 0.53
C PHE A 127 -5.40 -6.04 0.32
N PRO A 128 -6.36 -6.28 -0.61
CA PRO A 128 -7.49 -5.36 -0.82
C PRO A 128 -8.29 -5.07 0.46
N LEU A 129 -8.51 -6.10 1.27
CA LEU A 129 -9.24 -5.98 2.54
C LEU A 129 -8.44 -5.19 3.58
N LYS A 130 -7.17 -5.54 3.79
CA LYS A 130 -6.28 -4.84 4.73
C LYS A 130 -6.10 -3.38 4.33
N PHE A 131 -5.91 -3.10 3.04
CA PHE A 131 -5.74 -1.75 2.52
C PHE A 131 -6.97 -0.87 2.76
N ASN A 132 -8.18 -1.35 2.45
CA ASN A 132 -9.41 -0.62 2.76
C ASN A 132 -9.59 -0.41 4.26
N THR A 133 -9.35 -1.43 5.07
CA THR A 133 -9.46 -1.34 6.53
C THR A 133 -8.53 -0.25 7.07
N TYR A 134 -7.30 -0.22 6.57
CA TYR A 134 -6.31 0.78 6.92
C TYR A 134 -6.74 2.20 6.49
N LEU A 135 -7.08 2.41 5.22
CA LEU A 135 -7.51 3.72 4.70
C LEU A 135 -8.72 4.24 5.47
N ARG A 136 -9.69 3.36 5.75
CA ARG A 136 -10.87 3.71 6.54
C ARG A 136 -10.47 4.21 7.91
N GLY A 137 -9.67 3.44 8.65
CA GLY A 137 -9.22 3.82 9.99
C GLY A 137 -8.52 5.18 10.02
N ARG A 138 -7.70 5.48 9.00
CA ARG A 138 -7.00 6.75 8.89
C ARG A 138 -7.92 7.93 8.62
N LEU A 139 -8.90 7.78 7.73
CA LEU A 139 -9.87 8.83 7.43
C LEU A 139 -10.88 9.02 8.58
N GLU A 140 -11.21 7.94 9.31
CA GLU A 140 -12.17 7.95 10.41
C GLU A 140 -11.66 8.79 11.59
N GLU A 141 -10.38 8.66 11.94
CA GLU A 141 -9.70 9.47 12.95
C GLU A 141 -9.86 10.97 12.70
N GLN A 142 -9.91 11.36 11.42
CA GLN A 142 -9.89 12.74 10.99
C GLN A 142 -11.32 13.31 10.87
N LEU A 143 -12.31 12.49 10.51
CA LEU A 143 -13.68 12.94 10.18
C LEU A 143 -14.74 12.80 11.28
N ARG A 144 -14.45 12.07 12.37
CA ARG A 144 -15.42 11.76 13.45
C ARG A 144 -16.20 12.96 14.00
N SER A 145 -15.67 14.18 13.93
CA SER A 145 -16.28 15.39 14.48
C SER A 145 -17.01 16.28 13.46
N LYS A 146 -17.02 15.93 12.16
CA LYS A 146 -17.60 16.79 11.11
C LYS A 146 -19.04 16.39 10.74
N LYS A 147 -19.93 17.39 10.65
CA LYS A 147 -21.26 17.22 10.07
C LYS A 147 -21.12 17.14 8.55
N THR A 148 -21.75 16.14 7.95
CA THR A 148 -21.66 15.84 6.52
C THR A 148 -23.05 15.48 6.01
N VAL A 149 -23.29 15.67 4.71
CA VAL A 149 -24.57 15.30 4.07
C VAL A 149 -24.78 13.78 4.03
N ILE A 150 -23.68 13.04 3.89
CA ILE A 150 -23.63 11.57 3.92
C ILE A 150 -22.91 11.17 5.21
N PRO A 151 -23.44 10.22 6.01
CA PRO A 151 -22.72 9.72 7.18
C PRO A 151 -21.29 9.33 6.82
N TYR A 152 -20.32 9.85 7.58
CA TYR A 152 -18.90 9.80 7.22
C TYR A 152 -18.41 8.36 7.03
N GLU A 153 -18.99 7.38 7.73
CA GLU A 153 -18.67 5.96 7.56
C GLU A 153 -18.92 5.44 6.13
N HIS A 154 -20.00 5.89 5.48
CA HIS A 154 -20.33 5.49 4.12
C HIS A 154 -19.45 6.21 3.10
N TRP A 155 -19.18 7.50 3.31
CA TRP A 155 -18.30 8.27 2.44
C TRP A 155 -16.86 7.74 2.47
N ILE A 156 -16.31 7.51 3.67
CA ILE A 156 -14.95 6.96 3.82
C ILE A 156 -14.85 5.60 3.14
N THR A 157 -15.87 4.76 3.28
CA THR A 157 -15.92 3.45 2.62
C THR A 157 -15.88 3.62 1.11
N ALA A 158 -16.74 4.47 0.54
CA ALA A 158 -16.78 4.72 -0.90
C ALA A 158 -15.45 5.26 -1.44
N VAL A 159 -14.84 6.25 -0.77
CA VAL A 159 -13.55 6.83 -1.15
C VAL A 159 -12.43 5.79 -1.10
N SER A 160 -12.40 4.95 -0.06
CA SER A 160 -11.39 3.90 0.10
C SER A 160 -11.47 2.88 -1.05
N PHE A 161 -12.68 2.44 -1.41
CA PHE A 161 -12.89 1.52 -2.54
C PHE A 161 -12.56 2.16 -3.88
N ALA A 162 -12.92 3.43 -4.10
CA ALA A 162 -12.59 4.13 -5.33
C ALA A 162 -11.07 4.27 -5.50
N TYR A 163 -10.36 4.63 -4.43
CA TYR A 163 -8.90 4.73 -4.47
C TYR A 163 -8.24 3.36 -4.72
N GLN A 164 -8.72 2.30 -4.07
CA GLN A 164 -8.28 0.94 -4.39
C GLN A 164 -8.56 0.61 -5.87
N GLY A 165 -9.72 0.99 -6.40
CA GLY A 165 -10.09 0.79 -7.80
C GLY A 165 -9.14 1.48 -8.78
N MET A 166 -8.70 2.70 -8.46
CA MET A 166 -7.69 3.41 -9.24
C MET A 166 -6.36 2.66 -9.25
N ILE A 167 -5.87 2.24 -8.09
CA ILE A 167 -4.62 1.46 -7.98
C ILE A 167 -4.75 0.14 -8.75
N TYR A 168 -5.84 -0.61 -8.51
CA TYR A 168 -6.10 -1.88 -9.18
C TYR A 168 -6.12 -1.72 -10.70
N SER A 169 -6.88 -0.76 -11.22
CA SER A 169 -6.97 -0.50 -12.66
C SER A 169 -5.61 -0.12 -13.24
N TRP A 170 -4.85 0.75 -12.56
CA TRP A 170 -3.54 1.16 -13.03
C TRP A 170 -2.54 0.01 -13.06
N VAL A 171 -2.45 -0.78 -11.99
CA VAL A 171 -1.56 -1.96 -11.90
C VAL A 171 -1.93 -3.00 -12.97
N THR A 172 -3.21 -3.37 -13.07
CA THR A 172 -3.66 -4.44 -13.98
C THR A 172 -3.61 -4.05 -15.46
N ASN A 173 -3.68 -2.75 -15.77
CA ASN A 173 -3.52 -2.24 -17.13
C ASN A 173 -2.06 -1.93 -17.51
N GLY A 174 -1.09 -2.39 -16.71
CA GLY A 174 0.34 -2.28 -17.01
C GLY A 174 0.96 -0.92 -16.68
N MET A 175 0.32 -0.14 -15.81
CA MET A 175 0.81 1.15 -15.30
C MET A 175 1.23 2.12 -16.42
N LYS A 176 0.36 2.30 -17.42
CA LYS A 176 0.65 3.08 -18.64
C LYS A 176 0.83 4.58 -18.36
N ASP A 177 0.01 5.13 -17.48
CA ASP A 177 0.12 6.52 -17.05
C ASP A 177 1.26 6.67 -16.05
N SER A 178 1.93 7.82 -16.06
CA SER A 178 3.00 8.12 -15.11
C SER A 178 2.45 8.33 -13.69
N PRO A 179 3.28 8.14 -12.65
CA PRO A 179 2.89 8.45 -11.28
C PRO A 179 2.34 9.86 -11.08
N GLU A 180 2.90 10.86 -11.77
CA GLU A 180 2.46 12.27 -11.70
C GLU A 180 1.04 12.42 -12.23
N ARG A 181 0.72 11.75 -13.35
CA ARG A 181 -0.62 11.78 -13.93
C ARG A 181 -1.64 11.06 -13.05
N MET A 182 -1.25 9.94 -12.45
CA MET A 182 -2.07 9.27 -11.45
C MET A 182 -2.28 10.15 -10.21
N GLY A 183 -1.25 10.94 -9.85
CA GLY A 183 -1.30 11.98 -8.82
C GLY A 183 -2.40 13.01 -9.07
N GLU A 184 -2.43 13.54 -10.28
CA GLU A 184 -3.47 14.47 -10.74
C GLU A 184 -4.87 13.85 -10.67
N TYR A 185 -5.04 12.61 -11.14
CA TYR A 185 -6.33 11.90 -11.05
C TYR A 185 -6.79 11.69 -9.61
N GLY A 186 -5.87 11.34 -8.71
CA GLY A 186 -6.16 11.18 -7.28
C GLY A 186 -6.66 12.49 -6.65
N TYR A 187 -6.00 13.60 -6.99
CA TYR A 187 -6.43 14.94 -6.56
C TYR A 187 -7.82 15.31 -7.09
N TYR A 188 -8.08 15.13 -8.39
CA TYR A 188 -9.39 15.44 -8.97
C TYR A 188 -10.51 14.62 -8.31
N PHE A 189 -10.26 13.35 -8.03
CA PHE A 189 -11.23 12.50 -7.34
C PHE A 189 -11.54 12.98 -5.91
N ILE A 190 -10.50 13.26 -5.11
CA ILE A 190 -10.68 13.71 -3.73
C ILE A 190 -11.29 15.11 -3.66
N SER A 191 -10.81 16.06 -4.47
CA SER A 191 -11.31 17.44 -4.44
C SER A 191 -12.82 17.53 -4.73
N GLN A 192 -13.31 16.78 -5.73
CA GLN A 192 -14.75 16.73 -6.03
C GLN A 192 -15.54 16.06 -4.90
N SER A 193 -15.06 14.91 -4.40
CA SER A 193 -15.77 14.17 -3.34
C SER A 193 -15.85 14.93 -2.01
N VAL A 194 -14.83 15.72 -1.67
CA VAL A 194 -14.80 16.57 -0.47
C VAL A 194 -15.77 17.74 -0.59
N VAL A 195 -15.77 18.43 -1.74
CA VAL A 195 -16.69 19.55 -2.00
C VAL A 195 -18.15 19.10 -1.90
N GLU A 196 -18.48 17.91 -2.40
CA GLU A 196 -19.86 17.40 -2.35
C GLU A 196 -20.34 17.12 -0.91
N ILE A 197 -19.48 16.62 -0.02
CA ILE A 197 -19.88 16.31 1.36
C ILE A 197 -19.89 17.50 2.31
N THR A 198 -19.13 18.56 2.01
CA THR A 198 -19.06 19.80 2.82
C THR A 198 -20.04 20.86 2.37
N ARG A 199 -20.65 20.76 1.18
CA ARG A 199 -21.69 21.70 0.69
C ARG A 199 -22.95 21.81 1.55
N GLY A 200 -23.12 20.96 2.57
CA GLY A 200 -24.24 20.98 3.51
C GLY A 200 -23.96 21.66 4.88
N THR A 201 -22.77 22.24 5.07
CA THR A 201 -22.43 23.07 6.25
C THR A 201 -22.40 24.54 5.89
#